data_AF-A0A7C5G2M3-F1
#
_entry.id   AF-A0A7C5G2M3-F1
#
_cell.length_a   1.000
_cell.length_b   1.000
_cell.length_c   1.000
_cell.angle_alpha   90.00
_cell.angle_beta   90.00
_cell.angle_gamma   90.00
#
_symmetry.space_group_name_H-M   'P 1'
#
loop_
_entity.id
_entity.type
_entity.pdbx_description
1 polymer ?
#
loop_
_entity_poly.entity_id
_entity_poly.type
_entity_poly.pdbx_seq_one_letter_code
_entity_poly.pdbx_strand_id
1 'polypeptide(L)'
;MRPTAALAPAEPLWKRAPTRDEDGRLLTDFLMIVPGLRRRSEPEIRQRLAAIEQVLTLYGEHVVFADVNLRLNTLWVTVRPVPGICLELPAAIKVAVPEALLVGQQRKPNK
;
A
#
# COMPACT_ATOMS: atom_id res chain seq x y z
N MET A 1 -30.30 -14.62 0.95
CA MET A 1 -29.54 -14.98 -0.27
C MET A 1 -28.09 -14.56 -0.06
N ARG A 2 -27.15 -15.51 0.11
CA ARG A 2 -25.71 -15.21 0.32
C ARG A 2 -25.08 -15.00 -1.05
N PRO A 3 -24.31 -13.93 -1.32
CA PRO A 3 -23.57 -13.86 -2.58
C PRO A 3 -22.40 -14.83 -2.47
N THR A 4 -22.49 -15.96 -3.17
CA THR A 4 -21.34 -16.77 -3.55
C THR A 4 -20.57 -15.94 -4.56
N ALA A 5 -19.75 -15.01 -4.08
CA ALA A 5 -18.80 -14.32 -4.94
C ALA A 5 -17.85 -15.40 -5.47
N ALA A 6 -17.97 -15.73 -6.75
CA ALA A 6 -16.97 -16.52 -7.44
C ALA A 6 -15.60 -15.89 -7.11
N LEU A 7 -14.65 -16.72 -6.67
CA LEU A 7 -13.26 -16.33 -6.40
C LEU A 7 -12.54 -16.02 -7.73
N ALA A 8 -13.12 -15.14 -8.55
CA ALA A 8 -12.45 -14.57 -9.70
C ALA A 8 -11.37 -13.62 -9.15
N PRO A 9 -10.09 -13.84 -9.47
CA PRO A 9 -9.06 -12.91 -9.06
C PRO A 9 -9.39 -11.55 -9.67
N ALA A 10 -9.45 -10.52 -8.82
CA ALA A 10 -9.29 -9.16 -9.32
C ALA A 10 -7.95 -9.09 -10.07
N GLU A 11 -7.85 -8.18 -11.04
CA GLU A 11 -6.62 -8.04 -11.80
C GLU A 11 -5.42 -7.91 -10.84
N PRO A 12 -4.37 -8.74 -10.99
CA PRO A 12 -3.36 -8.81 -9.97
C PRO A 12 -2.64 -7.48 -9.82
N LEU A 13 -2.42 -7.04 -8.57
CA LEU A 13 -1.77 -5.76 -8.28
C LEU A 13 -0.37 -5.64 -8.90
N TRP A 14 0.33 -6.76 -9.13
CA TRP A 14 1.61 -6.80 -9.85
C TRP A 14 1.55 -6.38 -11.32
N LYS A 15 0.35 -6.35 -11.95
CA LYS A 15 0.16 -5.77 -13.29
C LYS A 15 0.02 -4.25 -13.27
N ARG A 16 -0.31 -3.66 -12.12
CA ARG A 16 -0.58 -2.23 -11.96
C ARG A 16 0.66 -1.46 -11.46
N ALA A 17 1.51 -2.12 -10.66
CA ALA A 17 2.74 -1.54 -10.16
C ALA A 17 3.93 -1.84 -11.08
N PRO A 18 4.83 -0.87 -11.33
CA PRO A 18 6.08 -1.15 -12.03
C PRO A 18 6.91 -2.17 -11.23
N THR A 19 7.58 -3.06 -11.95
CA THR A 19 8.43 -4.10 -11.34
C THR A 19 9.90 -3.69 -11.28
N ARG A 20 10.29 -2.75 -12.13
CA ARG A 20 11.63 -2.19 -12.23
C ARG A 20 11.54 -0.66 -12.27
N ASP A 21 12.57 -0.01 -11.75
CA ASP A 21 12.77 1.42 -11.98
C ASP A 21 13.36 1.69 -13.38
N GLU A 22 13.60 2.97 -13.67
CA GLU A 22 14.17 3.47 -14.93
C GLU A 22 15.55 2.87 -15.23
N ASP A 23 16.31 2.46 -14.21
CA ASP A 23 17.63 1.85 -14.30
C ASP A 23 17.56 0.30 -14.37
N GLY A 24 16.36 -0.28 -14.40
CA GLY A 24 16.14 -1.72 -14.43
C GLY A 24 16.31 -2.42 -13.08
N ARG A 25 16.44 -1.70 -11.96
CA ARG A 25 16.57 -2.28 -10.60
C ARG A 25 15.21 -2.75 -10.10
N LEU A 26 15.20 -3.84 -9.32
CA LEU A 26 13.97 -4.40 -8.75
C LEU A 26 13.37 -3.44 -7.72
N LEU A 27 12.05 -3.23 -7.82
CA LEU A 27 11.28 -2.52 -6.82
C LEU A 27 10.76 -3.47 -5.74
N THR A 28 10.57 -2.97 -4.53
CA THR A 28 10.03 -3.73 -3.41
C THR A 28 8.64 -3.24 -3.04
N ASP A 29 7.74 -4.17 -2.74
CA ASP A 29 6.35 -3.88 -2.41
C ASP A 29 6.04 -4.25 -0.95
N PHE A 30 5.19 -3.45 -0.31
CA PHE A 30 4.52 -3.85 0.92
C PHE A 30 3.02 -3.54 0.86
N LEU A 31 2.26 -4.31 1.63
CA LEU A 31 0.81 -4.18 1.75
C LEU A 31 0.43 -3.85 3.18
N MET A 32 -0.42 -2.84 3.35
CA MET A 32 -1.07 -2.53 4.62
C MET A 32 -2.58 -2.72 4.52
N ILE A 33 -3.21 -3.10 5.63
CA ILE A 33 -4.66 -3.05 5.83
C ILE A 33 -4.97 -1.90 6.77
N VAL A 34 -6.04 -1.15 6.51
CA VAL A 34 -6.55 -0.04 7.34
C VAL A 34 -7.97 -0.42 7.82
N PRO A 35 -8.11 -1.25 8.86
CA PRO A 35 -9.38 -1.83 9.26
C PRO A 35 -10.45 -0.76 9.50
N GLY A 36 -11.63 -0.99 8.92
CA GLY A 36 -12.78 -0.12 9.12
C GLY A 36 -12.77 1.18 8.32
N LEU A 37 -11.74 1.48 7.52
CA LEU A 37 -11.63 2.72 6.74
C LEU A 37 -12.90 3.02 5.94
N ARG A 38 -13.39 2.08 5.13
CA ARG A 38 -14.62 2.23 4.33
C ARG A 38 -15.92 2.40 5.12
N ARG A 39 -15.92 2.09 6.42
CA ARG A 39 -17.10 2.19 7.28
C ARG A 39 -17.20 3.56 7.96
N ARG A 40 -16.16 4.40 7.83
CA ARG A 40 -16.13 5.74 8.39
C ARG A 40 -16.90 6.72 7.52
N SER A 41 -17.19 7.89 8.09
CA SER A 41 -17.77 8.98 7.32
C SER A 41 -16.82 9.47 6.23
N GLU A 42 -17.36 10.07 5.17
CA GLU A 42 -16.57 10.58 4.05
C GLU A 42 -15.49 11.60 4.47
N PRO A 43 -15.76 12.56 5.40
CA PRO A 43 -14.72 13.46 5.90
C PRO A 43 -13.61 12.70 6.64
N GLU A 44 -13.95 11.68 7.42
CA GLU A 44 -12.94 10.88 8.12
C GLU A 44 -12.09 10.08 7.14
N ILE A 45 -12.69 9.49 6.11
CA ILE A 45 -11.95 8.78 5.04
C ILE A 45 -10.96 9.75 4.39
N ARG A 46 -11.41 10.92 3.96
CA ARG A 46 -10.55 11.95 3.37
C ARG A 46 -9.39 12.34 4.28
N GLN A 47 -9.67 12.53 5.58
CA GLN A 47 -8.64 12.89 6.55
C GLN A 47 -7.53 11.82 6.64
N ARG A 48 -7.89 10.52 6.61
CA ARG A 48 -6.90 9.43 6.68
C ARG A 48 -6.15 9.29 5.36
N LEU A 49 -6.83 9.46 4.22
CA LEU A 49 -6.17 9.47 2.92
C LEU A 49 -5.16 10.61 2.81
N ALA A 50 -5.52 11.81 3.27
CA ALA A 50 -4.61 12.96 3.32
C ALA A 50 -3.41 12.72 4.26
N ALA A 51 -3.63 12.07 5.41
CA ALA A 51 -2.54 11.72 6.32
C ALA A 51 -1.57 10.69 5.69
N ILE A 52 -2.11 9.68 4.98
CA ILE A 52 -1.29 8.72 4.22
C ILE A 52 -0.52 9.43 3.11
N GLU A 53 -1.19 10.28 2.34
CA GLU A 53 -0.59 11.04 1.23
C GLU A 53 0.56 11.92 1.73
N GLN A 54 0.38 12.64 2.84
CA GLN A 54 1.45 13.44 3.45
C GLN A 54 2.68 12.60 3.80
N VAL A 55 2.49 11.42 4.40
CA VAL A 55 3.61 10.51 4.68
C VAL A 55 4.26 10.04 3.37
N LEU A 56 3.49 9.62 2.37
CA LEU A 56 4.06 9.17 1.09
C LEU A 56 4.85 10.29 0.38
N THR A 57 4.38 11.54 0.44
CA THR A 57 5.10 12.71 -0.11
C THR A 57 6.43 12.95 0.60
N LEU A 58 6.49 12.79 1.93
CA LEU A 58 7.74 12.93 2.68
C LEU A 58 8.80 11.89 2.26
N TYR A 59 8.36 10.73 1.75
CA TYR A 59 9.22 9.66 1.23
C TYR A 59 9.24 9.61 -0.31
N GLY A 60 8.86 10.70 -0.99
CA GLY A 60 8.62 10.73 -2.43
C GLY A 60 9.80 10.24 -3.29
N GLU A 61 11.04 10.47 -2.86
CA GLU A 61 12.25 9.98 -3.53
C GLU A 61 12.33 8.43 -3.58
N HIS A 62 11.66 7.76 -2.65
CA HIS A 62 11.66 6.31 -2.53
C HIS A 62 10.34 5.67 -2.98
N VAL A 63 9.22 6.39 -2.91
CA VAL A 63 7.90 5.89 -3.32
C VAL A 63 7.76 6.00 -4.84
N VAL A 64 7.57 4.86 -5.50
CA VAL A 64 7.35 4.80 -6.95
C VAL A 64 5.87 4.72 -7.28
N PHE A 65 5.09 4.03 -6.45
CA PHE A 65 3.66 3.84 -6.66
C PHE A 65 2.95 3.59 -5.33
N ALA A 66 1.74 4.12 -5.20
CA ALA A 66 0.85 3.82 -4.08
C ALA A 66 -0.60 3.72 -4.58
N ASP A 67 -1.34 2.71 -4.10
CA ASP A 67 -2.74 2.48 -4.44
C ASP A 67 -3.55 2.13 -3.20
N VAL A 68 -4.63 2.88 -2.97
CA VAL A 68 -5.60 2.57 -1.92
C VAL A 68 -6.82 1.90 -2.53
N ASN A 69 -7.12 0.69 -2.09
CA ASN A 69 -8.36 0.01 -2.40
C ASN A 69 -9.34 0.14 -1.22
N LEU A 70 -10.22 1.13 -1.28
CA LEU A 70 -11.24 1.37 -0.25
C LEU A 70 -12.22 0.20 -0.08
N ARG A 71 -12.50 -0.57 -1.14
CA ARG A 71 -13.39 -1.74 -1.04
C ARG A 71 -12.80 -2.80 -0.11
N LEU A 72 -11.48 -3.00 -0.16
CA LEU A 72 -10.74 -3.96 0.66
C LEU A 72 -10.10 -3.35 1.92
N ASN A 73 -10.13 -2.03 2.05
CA ASN A 73 -9.36 -1.28 3.05
C ASN A 73 -7.85 -1.57 2.99
N THR A 74 -7.28 -1.70 1.80
CA THR A 74 -5.85 -1.99 1.63
C THR A 74 -5.10 -0.82 1.02
N LEU A 75 -3.85 -0.65 1.43
CA LEU A 75 -2.87 0.26 0.83
C LEU A 75 -1.70 -0.60 0.31
N TRP A 76 -1.47 -0.58 -1.00
CA TRP A 76 -0.28 -1.13 -1.62
C TRP A 76 0.72 0.00 -1.87
N VAL A 77 1.99 -0.20 -1.53
CA VAL A 77 3.05 0.75 -1.84
C VAL A 77 4.24 0.02 -2.46
N THR A 78 4.75 0.57 -3.54
CA THR A 78 5.97 0.15 -4.24
C THR A 78 7.04 1.19 -4.00
N VAL A 79 8.21 0.73 -3.54
CA VAL A 79 9.35 1.58 -3.21
C VAL A 79 10.63 1.13 -3.90
N ARG A 80 11.55 2.08 -4.09
CA ARG A 80 12.96 1.79 -4.42
C ARG A 80 13.61 1.06 -3.24
N PRO A 81 14.43 0.02 -3.49
CA PRO A 81 15.03 -0.77 -2.43
C PRO A 81 16.15 0.01 -1.73
N VAL A 82 15.84 0.59 -0.56
CA VAL A 82 16.86 1.16 0.35
C VAL A 82 16.79 0.46 1.70
N PRO A 83 17.91 0.32 2.44
CA PRO A 83 17.92 -0.36 3.73
C PRO A 83 16.88 0.22 4.69
N GLY A 84 16.03 -0.62 5.28
CA GLY A 84 15.06 -0.21 6.30
C GLY A 84 13.72 0.35 5.79
N ILE A 85 13.60 0.75 4.52
CA ILE A 85 12.42 1.48 4.01
C ILE A 85 11.09 0.73 4.21
N CYS A 86 11.10 -0.59 4.07
CA CYS A 86 9.91 -1.41 4.23
C CYS A 86 9.51 -1.67 5.70
N LEU A 87 10.26 -1.13 6.66
CA LEU A 87 9.89 -1.07 8.07
C LEU A 87 9.57 0.37 8.47
N GLU A 88 10.42 1.32 8.05
CA GLU A 88 10.31 2.73 8.35
C GLU A 88 9.04 3.36 7.77
N LEU A 89 8.81 3.22 6.46
CA LEU A 89 7.65 3.84 5.81
C LEU A 89 6.31 3.27 6.34
N PRO A 90 6.12 1.95 6.51
CA PRO A 90 4.93 1.42 7.18
C PRO A 90 4.76 1.91 8.62
N ALA A 91 5.86 2.09 9.37
CA ALA A 91 5.80 2.62 10.72
C ALA A 91 5.36 4.10 10.73
N ALA A 92 5.88 4.92 9.82
CA ALA A 92 5.46 6.31 9.67
C ALA A 92 3.96 6.41 9.31
N ILE A 93 3.50 5.57 8.38
CA ILE A 93 2.07 5.48 8.03
C ILE A 93 1.24 5.08 9.26
N LYS A 94 1.72 4.12 10.06
CA LYS A 94 1.04 3.70 11.29
C LYS A 94 0.98 4.82 12.35
N VAL A 95 2.00 5.66 12.46
CA VAL A 95 1.97 6.83 13.36
C VAL A 95 0.88 7.81 12.92
N ALA A 96 0.76 8.08 11.62
CA ALA A 96 -0.25 8.98 11.07
C ALA A 96 -1.68 8.39 11.08
N VAL A 97 -1.79 7.07 10.87
CA VAL A 97 -3.04 6.31 10.83
C VAL A 97 -2.89 5.07 11.72
N PRO A 98 -3.20 5.17 13.03
CA PRO A 98 -2.91 4.12 14.03
C PRO A 98 -3.48 2.73 13.73
N GLU A 99 -4.66 2.70 13.10
CA GLU A 99 -5.31 1.46 12.68
C GLU A 99 -4.60 0.75 11.51
N ALA A 100 -3.68 1.41 10.80
CA ALA A 100 -2.96 0.77 9.70
C ALA A 100 -2.04 -0.35 10.21
N LEU A 101 -2.11 -1.51 9.55
CA LEU A 101 -1.39 -2.74 9.90
C LEU A 101 -0.62 -3.25 8.69
N LEU A 102 0.68 -3.48 8.87
CA LEU A 102 1.52 -4.13 7.86
C LEU A 102 1.15 -5.63 7.77
N VAL A 103 0.76 -6.09 6.59
CA VAL A 103 0.34 -7.49 6.35
C VAL A 103 1.53 -8.39 6.00
N GLY A 104 2.56 -7.81 5.38
CA GLY A 104 3.77 -8.50 5.00
C GLY A 104 4.52 -7.76 3.90
N GLN A 105 5.78 -8.11 3.73
CA GLN A 105 6.62 -7.64 2.63
C GLN A 105 6.72 -8.75 1.60
N GLN A 106 6.35 -8.48 0.35
CA GLN A 106 6.65 -9.42 -0.73
C GLN A 106 8.11 -9.23 -1.13
N ARG A 107 9.01 -10.11 -0.65
CA ARG A 107 10.31 -10.28 -1.29
C ARG A 107 10.08 -11.03 -2.59
N LYS A 108 10.13 -10.32 -3.74
CA LYS A 108 10.06 -10.97 -5.04
C LYS A 108 11.31 -11.87 -5.20
N PRO A 109 11.16 -13.16 -5.58
CA PRO A 109 12.30 -14.05 -5.77
C PRO A 109 13.15 -13.56 -6.96
N ASN A 110 14.48 -13.67 -6.82
CA ASN A 110 15.42 -13.43 -7.92
C ASN A 110 15.08 -14.41 -9.05
N LYS A 111 14.79 -13.89 -10.25
CA LYS A 111 14.78 -14.70 -11.48
C LYS A 111 16.20 -14.84 -11.98
#